data_AF-A0A966LMY8-F1
#
_entry.id   AF-A0A966LMY8-F1
#
_cell.length_a   1.000
_cell.length_b   1.000
_cell.length_c   1.000
_cell.angle_alpha   90.00
_cell.angle_beta   90.00
_cell.angle_gamma   90.00
#
_symmetry.space_group_name_H-M   'P 1'
#
loop_
_entity.id
_entity.type
_entity.pdbx_description
1 polymer ?
#
loop_
_entity_poly.entity_id
_entity_poly.type
_entity_poly.pdbx_seq_one_letter_code
_entity_poly.pdbx_strand_id
1 'polypeptide(L)'
;MRKYSVLICMVASVLLLVIASLAYPGGSLADKNSIGFGWSKNFLSNLFAAKALNGSENPGWIWAVTGMAFHSVGYGIFFINMSKKISLRPWADIFKIIGAASMLFIFLIATPLHDLGTISIILTLIGLFIITVFILKSKLHLLKFCCIICLLTYYCFFFLFGFGYTEQAVIMQKVYIISSMLLVLGLEYFTRYEDFVQIKSVEQKTAATNR
;
A
#
# COMPACT_ATOMS: atom_id res chain seq x y z
N MET A 1 -4.02 8.43 -21.55
CA MET A 1 -4.40 7.55 -20.42
C MET A 1 -3.27 7.25 -19.42
N ARG A 2 -1.99 7.14 -19.82
CA ARG A 2 -0.85 6.81 -18.92
C ARG A 2 -0.67 7.69 -17.66
N LYS A 3 -1.01 8.99 -17.71
CA LYS A 3 -0.77 9.94 -16.62
C LYS A 3 -1.63 9.66 -15.38
N TYR A 4 -2.88 9.25 -15.57
CA TYR A 4 -3.84 9.07 -14.47
C TYR A 4 -4.04 7.61 -14.07
N SER A 5 -3.21 6.69 -14.59
CA SER A 5 -3.39 5.26 -14.37
C SER A 5 -3.38 4.87 -12.89
N VAL A 6 -2.45 5.43 -12.10
CA VAL A 6 -2.39 5.16 -10.64
C VAL A 6 -3.68 5.64 -9.97
N LEU A 7 -4.09 6.89 -10.19
CA LEU A 7 -5.32 7.44 -9.60
C LEU A 7 -6.56 6.63 -9.98
N ILE A 8 -6.73 6.30 -11.26
CA ILE A 8 -7.88 5.51 -11.74
C ILE A 8 -7.92 4.15 -11.04
N CYS A 9 -6.78 3.47 -10.92
CA CYS A 9 -6.69 2.18 -10.23
C CYS A 9 -7.06 2.33 -8.74
N MET A 10 -6.55 3.35 -8.05
CA MET A 10 -6.85 3.57 -6.63
C MET A 10 -8.33 3.89 -6.40
N VAL A 11 -8.93 4.76 -7.23
CA VAL A 11 -10.35 5.11 -7.13
C VAL A 11 -11.23 3.90 -7.42
N ALA A 12 -10.95 3.16 -8.50
CA ALA A 12 -11.68 1.94 -8.83
C ALA A 12 -11.59 0.92 -7.68
N SER A 13 -10.39 0.71 -7.13
CA SER A 13 -10.16 -0.18 -5.99
C SER A 13 -11.02 0.20 -4.78
N VAL A 14 -11.02 1.48 -4.38
CA VAL A 14 -11.80 1.97 -3.24
C VAL A 14 -13.30 1.79 -3.46
N LEU A 15 -13.82 2.18 -4.64
CA LEU A 15 -15.24 2.03 -4.94
C LEU A 15 -15.69 0.57 -4.87
N LEU A 16 -14.89 -0.35 -5.42
CA LEU A 16 -15.18 -1.77 -5.39
C LEU A 16 -15.11 -2.37 -3.98
N LEU A 17 -14.15 -1.93 -3.15
CA LEU A 17 -14.07 -2.35 -1.75
C LEU A 17 -15.24 -1.81 -0.91
N VAL A 18 -15.71 -0.59 -1.19
CA VAL A 18 -16.92 -0.04 -0.57
C VAL A 18 -18.14 -0.86 -0.96
N ILE A 19 -18.33 -1.16 -2.25
CA ILE A 19 -19.43 -2.03 -2.72
C ILE A 19 -19.37 -3.40 -2.03
N ALA A 20 -18.19 -4.01 -1.94
CA ALA A 20 -17.99 -5.27 -1.24
C ALA A 20 -18.39 -5.19 0.24
N SER A 21 -18.02 -4.11 0.92
CA SER A 21 -18.37 -3.91 2.34
C SER A 21 -19.86 -3.74 2.57
N LEU A 22 -20.57 -3.08 1.64
CA LEU A 22 -22.02 -2.90 1.70
C LEU A 22 -22.77 -4.21 1.44
N ALA A 23 -22.18 -5.11 0.64
CA ALA A 23 -22.73 -6.43 0.34
C ALA A 23 -22.31 -7.51 1.35
N TYR A 24 -21.43 -7.20 2.30
CA TYR A 24 -20.93 -8.19 3.26
C TYR A 24 -22.02 -8.55 4.28
N PRO A 25 -22.32 -9.85 4.47
CA PRO A 25 -23.52 -10.27 5.20
C PRO A 25 -23.37 -10.21 6.73
N GLY A 26 -22.16 -10.32 7.29
CA GLY A 26 -21.94 -10.18 8.74
C GLY A 26 -20.83 -11.00 9.35
N GLY A 27 -20.71 -10.88 10.66
CA GLY A 27 -19.71 -11.51 11.50
C GLY A 27 -18.42 -10.70 11.60
N SER A 28 -17.87 -10.64 12.80
CA SER A 28 -16.59 -10.02 13.14
C SER A 28 -15.78 -10.96 14.04
N LEU A 29 -14.50 -10.62 14.28
CA LEU A 29 -13.65 -11.41 15.16
C LEU A 29 -14.17 -11.42 16.62
N ALA A 30 -14.79 -10.33 17.05
CA ALA A 30 -15.35 -10.18 18.39
C ALA A 30 -16.78 -10.72 18.52
N ASP A 31 -17.57 -10.63 17.45
CA ASP A 31 -18.97 -11.07 17.42
C ASP A 31 -19.33 -11.69 16.07
N LYS A 32 -19.50 -13.01 16.05
CA LYS A 32 -19.89 -13.76 14.86
C LYS A 32 -21.33 -13.51 14.42
N ASN A 33 -22.20 -13.00 15.29
CA ASN A 33 -23.61 -12.75 14.97
C ASN A 33 -23.86 -11.31 14.51
N SER A 34 -22.83 -10.45 14.52
CA SER A 34 -22.92 -9.09 14.01
C SER A 34 -23.40 -9.04 12.55
N ILE A 35 -24.20 -8.04 12.21
CA ILE A 35 -24.77 -7.87 10.88
C ILE A 35 -23.93 -6.87 10.08
N GLY A 36 -23.63 -7.20 8.83
CA GLY A 36 -22.90 -6.29 7.94
C GLY A 36 -21.39 -6.21 8.21
N PHE A 37 -20.69 -5.37 7.44
CA PHE A 37 -19.27 -5.10 7.65
C PHE A 37 -19.06 -4.01 8.70
N GLY A 38 -18.42 -4.37 9.82
CA GLY A 38 -18.00 -3.41 10.84
C GLY A 38 -16.63 -2.82 10.50
N TRP A 39 -16.57 -1.56 10.06
CA TRP A 39 -15.30 -0.89 9.72
C TRP A 39 -14.27 -0.85 10.87
N SER A 40 -14.71 -0.84 12.12
CA SER A 40 -13.85 -0.92 13.31
C SER A 40 -13.68 -2.34 13.87
N LYS A 41 -14.37 -3.35 13.32
CA LYS A 41 -14.43 -4.72 13.85
C LYS A 41 -13.95 -5.81 12.87
N ASN A 42 -13.91 -5.51 11.58
CA ASN A 42 -13.49 -6.43 10.52
C ASN A 42 -12.22 -5.95 9.82
N PHE A 43 -11.26 -6.84 9.60
CA PHE A 43 -10.18 -6.55 8.65
C PHE A 43 -10.74 -6.48 7.23
N LEU A 44 -10.14 -5.66 6.36
CA LEU A 44 -10.50 -5.63 4.93
C LEU A 44 -10.31 -7.00 4.28
N SER A 45 -9.35 -7.80 4.75
CA SER A 45 -9.13 -9.17 4.28
C SER A 45 -10.32 -10.10 4.51
N ASN A 46 -11.23 -9.78 5.45
CA ASN A 46 -12.45 -10.55 5.64
C ASN A 46 -13.40 -10.46 4.43
N LEU A 47 -13.28 -9.41 3.60
CA LEU A 47 -14.11 -9.24 2.41
C LEU A 47 -13.74 -10.23 1.29
N PHE A 48 -12.53 -10.80 1.28
CA PHE A 48 -12.05 -11.62 0.16
C PHE A 48 -12.55 -13.07 0.21
N ALA A 49 -13.04 -13.53 1.37
CA ALA A 49 -13.50 -14.90 1.52
C ALA A 49 -14.90 -15.10 0.92
N ALA A 50 -15.11 -16.24 0.27
CA ALA A 50 -16.42 -16.62 -0.29
C ALA A 50 -17.50 -16.76 0.80
N LYS A 51 -17.10 -17.11 2.02
CA LYS A 51 -17.96 -17.10 3.21
C LYS A 51 -17.51 -16.01 4.17
N ALA A 52 -18.48 -15.29 4.71
CA ALA A 52 -18.25 -14.31 5.77
C ALA A 52 -17.96 -15.00 7.11
N LEU A 53 -17.52 -14.22 8.10
CA LEU A 53 -17.15 -14.74 9.43
C LEU A 53 -18.33 -15.36 10.20
N ASN A 54 -19.57 -14.97 9.87
CA ASN A 54 -20.78 -15.58 10.41
C ASN A 54 -21.17 -16.90 9.70
N GLY A 55 -20.42 -17.33 8.68
CA GLY A 55 -20.63 -18.57 7.93
C GLY A 55 -21.55 -18.44 6.71
N SER A 56 -22.19 -17.29 6.50
CA SER A 56 -23.03 -17.04 5.33
C SER A 56 -22.22 -16.78 4.05
N GLU A 57 -22.83 -17.03 2.89
CA GLU A 57 -22.24 -16.68 1.59
C GLU A 57 -22.03 -15.17 1.50
N ASN A 58 -20.84 -14.75 1.07
CA ASN A 58 -20.43 -13.36 0.97
C ASN A 58 -20.57 -12.85 -0.48
N PRO A 59 -21.72 -12.29 -0.91
CA PRO A 59 -21.87 -11.80 -2.29
C PRO A 59 -20.90 -10.66 -2.63
N GLY A 60 -20.32 -10.01 -1.62
CA GLY A 60 -19.30 -8.96 -1.77
C GLY A 60 -17.92 -9.45 -2.22
N TRP A 61 -17.63 -10.75 -2.13
CA TRP A 61 -16.26 -11.27 -2.30
C TRP A 61 -15.66 -10.95 -3.66
N ILE A 62 -16.45 -11.07 -4.73
CA ILE A 62 -15.99 -10.82 -6.10
C ILE A 62 -15.63 -9.35 -6.34
N TRP A 63 -16.40 -8.44 -5.74
CA TRP A 63 -16.12 -7.00 -5.77
C TRP A 63 -14.82 -6.69 -5.02
N ALA A 64 -14.59 -7.35 -3.88
CA ALA A 64 -13.39 -7.17 -3.09
C ALA A 64 -12.13 -7.67 -3.83
N VAL A 65 -12.19 -8.86 -4.43
CA VAL A 65 -11.09 -9.43 -5.24
C VAL A 65 -10.79 -8.54 -6.44
N THR A 66 -11.81 -8.07 -7.15
CA THR A 66 -11.64 -7.15 -8.28
C THR A 66 -11.02 -5.83 -7.83
N GLY A 67 -11.47 -5.29 -6.69
CA GLY A 67 -10.90 -4.09 -6.08
C GLY A 67 -9.42 -4.25 -5.74
N MET A 68 -9.00 -5.43 -5.27
CA MET A 68 -7.60 -5.74 -5.00
C MET A 68 -6.76 -5.91 -6.27
N ALA A 69 -7.32 -6.39 -7.37
CA ALA A 69 -6.64 -6.42 -8.66
C ALA A 69 -6.31 -4.99 -9.14
N PHE A 70 -7.25 -4.05 -9.02
CA PHE A 70 -6.96 -2.65 -9.30
C PHE A 70 -5.92 -2.07 -8.32
N HIS A 71 -6.02 -2.41 -7.03
CA HIS A 71 -5.05 -1.96 -6.03
C HIS A 71 -3.62 -2.39 -6.38
N SER A 72 -3.44 -3.68 -6.73
CA SER A 72 -2.13 -4.26 -7.04
C SER A 72 -1.51 -3.62 -8.29
N VAL A 73 -2.32 -3.43 -9.34
CA VAL A 73 -1.89 -2.75 -10.56
C VAL A 73 -1.52 -1.29 -10.27
N GLY A 74 -2.32 -0.59 -9.46
CA GLY A 74 -2.05 0.80 -9.06
C GLY A 74 -0.71 0.96 -8.34
N TYR A 75 -0.45 0.14 -7.33
CA TYR A 75 0.82 0.15 -6.58
C TYR A 75 2.02 -0.26 -7.46
N GLY A 76 1.83 -1.27 -8.32
CA GLY A 76 2.88 -1.69 -9.24
C GLY A 76 3.28 -0.61 -10.25
N ILE A 77 2.29 0.05 -10.86
CA ILE A 77 2.52 1.18 -11.78
C ILE A 77 3.22 2.32 -11.04
N PHE A 78 2.79 2.63 -9.81
CA PHE A 78 3.43 3.65 -8.98
C PHE A 78 4.93 3.38 -8.78
N PHE A 79 5.32 2.19 -8.33
CA PHE A 79 6.74 1.89 -8.12
C PHE A 79 7.54 1.93 -9.43
N ILE A 80 6.96 1.44 -10.53
CA ILE A 80 7.59 1.55 -11.86
C ILE A 80 7.73 3.02 -12.29
N ASN A 81 6.77 3.88 -11.97
CA ASN A 81 6.88 5.31 -12.26
C ASN A 81 7.90 6.01 -11.36
N MET A 82 7.97 5.67 -10.07
CA MET A 82 9.01 6.13 -9.17
C MET A 82 10.41 5.75 -9.67
N SER A 83 10.60 4.57 -10.27
CA SER A 83 11.88 4.18 -10.86
C SER A 83 12.41 5.18 -11.91
N LYS A 84 11.50 5.86 -12.63
CA LYS A 84 11.84 6.84 -13.67
C LYS A 84 12.20 8.20 -13.09
N LYS A 85 11.79 8.49 -11.84
CA LYS A 85 12.09 9.74 -11.13
C LYS A 85 13.42 9.67 -10.40
N ILE A 86 13.89 8.47 -10.06
CA ILE A 86 15.14 8.25 -9.34
C ILE A 86 16.32 8.22 -10.31
N SER A 87 17.29 9.11 -10.12
CA SER A 87 18.45 9.27 -11.01
C SER A 87 19.55 8.22 -10.83
N LEU A 88 19.54 7.49 -9.71
CA LEU A 88 20.54 6.47 -9.39
C LEU A 88 20.06 5.09 -9.85
N ARG A 89 20.80 4.48 -10.77
CA ARG A 89 20.41 3.26 -11.48
C ARG A 89 20.10 2.05 -10.58
N PRO A 90 20.91 1.73 -9.55
CA PRO A 90 20.61 0.58 -8.68
C PRO A 90 19.24 0.70 -8.00
N TRP A 91 18.92 1.88 -7.50
CA TRP A 91 17.65 2.16 -6.84
C TRP A 91 16.47 2.15 -7.82
N ALA A 92 16.66 2.69 -9.03
CA ALA A 92 15.65 2.62 -10.08
C ALA A 92 15.32 1.16 -10.46
N ASP A 93 16.31 0.28 -10.57
CA ASP A 93 16.08 -1.13 -10.91
C ASP A 93 15.38 -1.89 -9.76
N ILE A 94 15.73 -1.60 -8.50
CA ILE A 94 14.99 -2.10 -7.33
C ILE A 94 13.50 -1.72 -7.41
N PHE A 95 13.18 -0.46 -7.76
CA PHE A 95 11.78 -0.03 -7.88
C PHE A 95 11.01 -0.75 -8.99
N LYS A 96 11.65 -1.12 -10.10
CA LYS A 96 11.00 -1.93 -11.15
C LYS A 96 10.68 -3.33 -10.64
N ILE A 97 11.62 -3.96 -9.92
CA ILE A 97 11.44 -5.29 -9.33
C ILE A 97 10.32 -5.24 -8.29
N ILE A 98 10.37 -4.28 -7.36
CA ILE A 98 9.31 -4.07 -6.37
C ILE A 98 7.96 -3.85 -7.08
N GLY A 99 7.90 -2.99 -8.09
CA GLY A 99 6.65 -2.73 -8.80
C GLY A 99 6.06 -3.96 -9.48
N ALA A 100 6.88 -4.75 -10.19
CA ALA A 100 6.43 -6.00 -10.82
C ALA A 100 5.99 -7.04 -9.78
N ALA A 101 6.77 -7.22 -8.71
CA ALA A 101 6.44 -8.15 -7.64
C ALA A 101 5.18 -7.72 -6.88
N SER A 102 5.01 -6.42 -6.61
CA SER A 102 3.83 -5.87 -5.96
C SER A 102 2.54 -6.15 -6.74
N MET A 103 2.55 -6.10 -8.09
CA MET A 103 1.35 -6.44 -8.88
C MET A 103 0.87 -7.88 -8.61
N LEU A 104 1.81 -8.80 -8.42
CA LEU A 104 1.52 -10.20 -8.13
C LEU A 104 1.13 -10.39 -6.65
N PHE A 105 2.03 -10.07 -5.72
CA PHE A 105 1.85 -10.41 -4.30
C PHE A 105 0.69 -9.65 -3.64
N ILE A 106 0.44 -8.39 -4.01
CA ILE A 106 -0.71 -7.65 -3.46
C ILE A 106 -2.02 -8.32 -3.89
N PHE A 107 -2.10 -8.81 -5.13
CA PHE A 107 -3.29 -9.52 -5.59
C PHE A 107 -3.50 -10.83 -4.84
N LEU A 108 -2.42 -11.55 -4.51
CA LEU A 108 -2.49 -12.82 -3.76
C LEU A 108 -3.12 -12.67 -2.37
N ILE A 109 -3.10 -11.47 -1.76
CA ILE A 109 -3.81 -11.20 -0.50
C ILE A 109 -5.30 -11.53 -0.62
N ALA A 110 -5.91 -11.35 -1.80
CA ALA A 110 -7.32 -11.62 -2.03
C ALA A 110 -7.63 -13.09 -2.38
N THR A 111 -6.65 -13.99 -2.27
CA THR A 111 -6.75 -15.39 -2.72
C THR A 111 -6.46 -16.36 -1.56
N PRO A 112 -6.64 -17.69 -1.72
CA PRO A 112 -6.19 -18.67 -0.73
C PRO A 112 -4.68 -18.61 -0.44
N LEU A 113 -3.88 -17.97 -1.30
CA LEU A 113 -2.46 -17.70 -1.07
C LEU A 113 -2.23 -16.42 -0.24
N HIS A 114 -3.21 -15.99 0.56
CA HIS A 114 -3.19 -14.77 1.36
C HIS A 114 -1.87 -14.56 2.10
N ASP A 115 -1.39 -15.60 2.79
CA ASP A 115 -0.19 -15.52 3.62
C ASP A 115 1.07 -15.28 2.78
N LEU A 116 1.14 -15.88 1.59
CA LEU A 116 2.20 -15.57 0.62
C LEU A 116 2.06 -14.13 0.09
N GLY A 117 0.84 -13.67 -0.12
CA GLY A 117 0.54 -12.30 -0.50
C GLY A 117 1.04 -11.26 0.50
N THR A 118 1.09 -11.58 1.80
CA THR A 118 1.58 -10.65 2.84
C THR A 118 3.04 -10.22 2.65
N ILE A 119 3.84 -10.98 1.86
CA ILE A 119 5.19 -10.57 1.43
C ILE A 119 5.17 -9.20 0.73
N SER A 120 4.05 -8.84 0.07
CA SER A 120 3.91 -7.53 -0.54
C SER A 120 4.05 -6.38 0.44
N ILE A 121 3.74 -6.58 1.73
CA ILE A 121 3.87 -5.55 2.75
C ILE A 121 5.36 -5.24 3.00
N ILE A 122 6.21 -6.28 3.02
CA ILE A 122 7.66 -6.11 3.15
C ILE A 122 8.21 -5.37 1.93
N LEU A 123 7.82 -5.77 0.72
CA LEU A 123 8.22 -5.09 -0.52
C LEU A 123 7.80 -3.62 -0.52
N THR A 124 6.57 -3.34 -0.08
CA THR A 124 6.03 -1.99 0.02
C THR A 124 6.81 -1.17 1.05
N LEU A 125 7.10 -1.73 2.22
CA LEU A 125 7.89 -1.07 3.26
C LEU A 125 9.32 -0.75 2.80
N ILE A 126 9.99 -1.69 2.12
CA ILE A 126 11.31 -1.44 1.53
C ILE A 126 11.23 -0.31 0.52
N GLY A 127 10.24 -0.34 -0.39
CA GLY A 127 10.04 0.70 -1.38
C GLY A 127 9.79 2.08 -0.75
N LEU A 128 8.87 2.16 0.22
CA LEU A 128 8.55 3.40 0.94
C LEU A 128 9.73 3.89 1.78
N PHE A 129 10.51 3.00 2.38
CA PHE A 129 11.72 3.37 3.13
C PHE A 129 12.77 4.00 2.21
N ILE A 130 13.06 3.38 1.07
CA ILE A 130 13.98 3.93 0.07
C ILE A 130 13.48 5.31 -0.39
N ILE A 131 12.20 5.42 -0.77
CA ILE A 131 11.60 6.71 -1.15
C ILE A 131 11.77 7.75 -0.05
N THR A 132 11.53 7.37 1.21
CA THR A 132 11.68 8.27 2.36
C THR A 132 13.10 8.81 2.46
N VAL A 133 14.12 7.97 2.30
CA VAL A 133 15.53 8.42 2.28
C VAL A 133 15.78 9.44 1.18
N PHE A 134 15.27 9.21 -0.04
CA PHE A 134 15.39 10.17 -1.14
C PHE A 134 14.63 11.48 -0.87
N ILE A 135 13.41 11.40 -0.35
CA ILE A 135 12.58 12.56 -0.03
C ILE A 135 13.20 13.40 1.08
N LEU A 136 13.82 12.78 2.10
CA LEU A 136 14.53 13.48 3.18
C LEU A 136 15.70 14.34 2.65
N LYS A 137 16.37 13.89 1.59
CA LYS A 137 17.44 14.63 0.90
C LYS A 137 16.92 15.70 -0.07
N SER A 138 15.63 15.72 -0.39
CA SER A 138 15.00 16.70 -1.30
C SER A 138 14.58 17.99 -0.58
N LYS A 139 14.01 18.96 -1.31
CA LYS A 139 13.41 20.19 -0.76
C LYS A 139 11.92 20.05 -0.40
N LEU A 140 11.34 18.85 -0.54
CA LEU A 140 9.89 18.61 -0.42
C LEU A 140 9.46 18.39 1.04
N HIS A 141 9.45 19.44 1.87
CA HIS A 141 9.22 19.34 3.32
C HIS A 141 7.91 18.65 3.72
N LEU A 142 6.79 18.93 3.05
CA LEU A 142 5.51 18.28 3.35
C LEU A 142 5.59 16.77 3.13
N LEU A 143 6.14 16.34 1.99
CA LEU A 143 6.27 14.91 1.67
C LEU A 143 7.23 14.18 2.60
N LYS A 144 8.25 14.86 3.17
CA LYS A 144 9.10 14.27 4.22
C LYS A 144 8.26 13.82 5.43
N PHE A 145 7.41 14.72 5.91
CA PHE A 145 6.53 14.45 7.05
C PHE A 145 5.53 13.34 6.72
N CYS A 146 4.89 13.41 5.54
CA CYS A 146 3.97 12.36 5.09
C CYS A 146 4.64 10.99 4.97
N CYS A 147 5.86 10.91 4.44
CA CYS A 147 6.65 9.67 4.35
C CYS A 147 6.91 9.07 5.75
N ILE A 148 7.40 9.88 6.69
CA ILE A 148 7.70 9.42 8.05
C ILE A 148 6.43 8.92 8.73
N ILE A 149 5.33 9.69 8.69
CA ILE A 149 4.05 9.28 9.27
C ILE A 149 3.56 7.99 8.63
N CYS A 150 3.62 7.87 7.30
CA CYS A 150 3.17 6.65 6.63
C CYS A 150 3.94 5.42 7.12
N LEU A 151 5.27 5.49 7.23
CA LEU A 151 6.06 4.40 7.79
C LEU A 151 5.67 4.08 9.23
N LEU A 152 5.52 5.11 10.09
CA LEU A 152 5.08 4.92 11.47
C LEU A 152 3.71 4.24 11.56
N THR A 153 2.78 4.52 10.64
CA THR A 153 1.46 3.87 10.64
C THR A 153 1.56 2.35 10.38
N TYR A 154 2.47 1.90 9.51
CA TYR A 154 2.75 0.47 9.33
C TYR A 154 3.35 -0.15 10.59
N TYR A 155 4.36 0.47 11.19
CA TYR A 155 5.00 -0.06 12.39
C TYR A 155 4.02 -0.14 13.56
N CYS A 156 3.17 0.86 13.74
CA CYS A 156 2.13 0.86 14.76
C CYS A 156 1.12 -0.27 14.51
N PHE A 157 0.69 -0.50 13.27
CA PHE A 157 -0.17 -1.64 12.94
C PHE A 157 0.48 -2.98 13.32
N PHE A 158 1.73 -3.21 12.91
CA PHE A 158 2.43 -4.46 13.20
C PHE A 158 2.70 -4.67 14.69
N PHE A 159 2.99 -3.59 15.42
CA PHE A 159 3.06 -3.63 16.88
C PHE A 159 1.73 -4.09 17.48
N LEU A 160 0.63 -3.42 17.14
CA LEU A 160 -0.69 -3.77 17.67
C LEU A 160 -1.10 -5.20 17.31
N PHE A 161 -0.88 -5.60 16.06
CA PHE A 161 -1.20 -6.95 15.58
C PHE A 161 -0.33 -8.02 16.26
N GLY A 162 0.99 -7.79 16.34
CA GLY A 162 1.94 -8.74 16.92
C GLY A 162 1.75 -8.97 18.42
N PHE A 163 1.30 -7.95 19.15
CA PHE A 163 0.97 -8.06 20.58
C PHE A 163 -0.48 -8.49 20.85
N GLY A 164 -1.27 -8.80 19.82
CA GLY A 164 -2.64 -9.33 19.98
C GLY A 164 -3.72 -8.28 20.25
N TYR A 165 -3.42 -6.99 20.13
CA TYR A 165 -4.38 -5.89 20.24
C TYR A 165 -5.29 -5.82 18.99
N THR A 166 -6.15 -6.83 18.84
CA THR A 166 -6.83 -7.14 17.58
C THR A 166 -7.80 -6.04 17.16
N GLU A 167 -8.59 -5.47 18.07
CA GLU A 167 -9.53 -4.39 17.72
C GLU A 167 -8.80 -3.13 17.23
N GLN A 168 -7.69 -2.78 17.89
CA GLN A 168 -6.85 -1.65 17.53
C GLN A 168 -6.13 -1.92 16.20
N ALA A 169 -5.64 -3.15 15.98
CA ALA A 169 -5.02 -3.55 14.73
C ALA A 169 -6.02 -3.47 13.56
N VAL A 170 -7.28 -3.84 13.77
CA VAL A 170 -8.35 -3.72 12.78
C VAL A 170 -8.51 -2.27 12.33
N ILE A 171 -8.53 -1.31 13.26
CA ILE A 171 -8.62 0.12 12.93
C ILE A 171 -7.34 0.57 12.23
N MET A 172 -6.19 0.23 12.80
CA MET A 172 -4.89 0.65 12.31
C MET A 172 -4.60 0.12 10.90
N GLN A 173 -5.20 -1.02 10.51
CA GLN A 173 -5.13 -1.52 9.15
C GLN A 173 -5.64 -0.49 8.13
N LYS A 174 -6.78 0.15 8.40
CA LYS A 174 -7.37 1.13 7.48
C LYS A 174 -6.55 2.41 7.50
N VAL A 175 -6.06 2.80 8.68
CA VAL A 175 -5.21 3.98 8.84
C VAL A 175 -3.95 3.86 7.98
N TYR A 176 -3.21 2.75 8.07
CA TYR A 176 -2.00 2.61 7.25
C TYR A 176 -2.32 2.46 5.75
N ILE A 177 -3.41 1.78 5.38
CA ILE A 177 -3.81 1.66 3.97
C ILE A 177 -4.14 3.04 3.40
N ILE A 178 -5.00 3.82 4.04
CA ILE A 178 -5.37 5.16 3.59
C ILE A 178 -4.14 6.08 3.57
N SER A 179 -3.33 6.05 4.63
CA SER A 179 -2.08 6.83 4.71
C SER A 179 -1.14 6.51 3.54
N SER A 180 -0.93 5.23 3.25
CA SER A 180 -0.08 4.79 2.14
C SER A 180 -0.65 5.15 0.78
N MET A 181 -1.96 5.01 0.57
CA MET A 181 -2.62 5.38 -0.68
C MET A 181 -2.50 6.88 -0.95
N LEU A 182 -2.74 7.71 0.07
CA LEU A 182 -2.59 9.17 -0.02
C LEU A 182 -1.13 9.54 -0.31
N LEU A 183 -0.18 8.91 0.36
CA LEU A 183 1.24 9.14 0.12
C LEU A 183 1.64 8.71 -1.31
N VAL A 184 1.18 7.56 -1.79
CA VAL A 184 1.43 7.08 -3.15
C VAL A 184 0.94 8.08 -4.18
N LEU A 185 -0.29 8.59 -4.03
CA LEU A 185 -0.83 9.63 -4.92
C LEU A 185 -0.04 10.93 -4.80
N GLY A 186 0.31 11.33 -3.57
CA GLY A 186 1.14 12.49 -3.30
C GLY A 186 2.49 12.42 -4.04
N LEU A 187 3.19 11.31 -3.89
CA LEU A 187 4.47 11.07 -4.55
C LEU A 187 4.31 10.96 -6.07
N GLU A 188 3.29 10.27 -6.56
CA GLU A 188 3.06 10.09 -7.99
C GLU A 188 2.86 11.42 -8.71
N TYR A 189 2.07 12.33 -8.14
CA TYR A 189 1.64 13.54 -8.83
C TYR A 189 2.42 14.81 -8.45
N PHE A 190 3.05 14.84 -7.27
CA PHE A 190 3.78 16.02 -6.78
C PHE A 190 5.29 15.86 -6.73
N THR A 191 5.85 14.77 -7.29
CA THR A 191 7.30 14.62 -7.46
C THR A 191 7.68 14.41 -8.92
N ARG A 192 8.86 14.89 -9.29
CA ARG A 192 9.43 14.81 -10.63
C ARG A 192 10.90 14.38 -10.56
N TYR A 193 11.51 14.14 -11.72
CA TYR A 193 12.91 13.71 -11.81
C TYR A 193 13.88 14.77 -11.26
N GLU A 194 13.56 16.05 -11.48
CA GLU A 194 14.38 17.19 -11.06
C GLU A 194 14.53 17.28 -9.54
N ASP A 195 13.55 16.75 -8.79
CA ASP A 195 13.59 16.72 -7.33
C ASP A 195 14.68 15.79 -6.78
N PHE A 196 15.16 14.84 -7.60
CA PHE A 196 16.11 13.79 -7.18
C PHE A 196 17.46 13.86 -7.89
N VAL A 197 17.55 14.52 -9.05
CA VAL A 197 18.80 14.59 -9.85
C VAL A 197 19.97 15.22 -9.08
N GLN A 198 19.68 16.19 -8.21
CA GLN A 198 20.71 16.89 -7.42
C GLN A 198 21.41 15.96 -6.42
N ILE A 199 20.73 14.91 -5.96
CA ILE A 199 21.26 13.93 -5.00
C ILE A 199 22.41 13.14 -5.63
N LYS A 200 22.29 12.76 -6.91
CA LYS A 200 23.34 12.06 -7.66
C LYS A 200 24.64 12.88 -7.72
N SER A 201 24.52 14.19 -7.98
CA SER A 201 25.69 15.08 -8.05
C SER A 201 26.41 15.20 -6.70
N VAL A 202 25.69 15.17 -5.58
CA VAL A 202 26.29 15.26 -4.25
C VAL A 202 27.03 13.96 -3.92
N GLU A 203 26.41 12.79 -4.13
CA GLU A 203 27.04 11.50 -3.83
C GLU A 203 28.29 11.23 -4.68
N GLN A 204 28.27 11.62 -5.97
CA GLN A 204 29.44 11.52 -6.84
C GLN A 204 30.59 12.42 -6.40
N LYS A 205 30.30 13.64 -5.91
CA LYS A 205 31.34 14.54 -5.38
C LYS A 205 31.94 14.00 -4.09
N THR A 206 31.12 13.54 -3.14
CA THR A 206 31.61 12.97 -1.87
C THR A 206 32.46 11.71 -2.10
N ALA A 207 32.08 10.86 -3.06
CA ALA A 207 32.87 9.67 -3.42
C ALA A 207 34.23 10.01 -4.07
N ALA A 208 34.34 11.16 -4.74
CA ALA A 208 35.59 11.62 -5.35
C ALA A 208 36.55 12.26 -4.34
N THR A 209 36.03 12.93 -3.31
CA THR A 209 36.86 13.55 -2.25
C THR A 209 37.40 12.53 -1.23
N ASN A 210 36.77 11.36 -1.13
CA ASN A 210 37.15 10.29 -0.20
C ASN A 210 38.07 9.22 -0.83
N ARG A 211 38.61 9.47 -2.02
CA ARG A 211 39.63 8.65 -2.70
C ARG A 211 40.94 9.41 -2.76
#